data_AF-A0A1J3H3U0-F1
#
_entry.id   AF-A0A1J3H3U0-F1
#
_cell.length_a   1.000
_cell.length_b   1.000
_cell.length_c   1.000
_cell.angle_alpha   90.00
_cell.angle_beta   90.00
_cell.angle_gamma   90.00
#
_symmetry.space_group_name_H-M   'P 1'
#
loop_
_entity.id
_entity.type
_entity.pdbx_description
1 polymer ?
#
loop_
_entity_poly.entity_id
_entity_poly.type
_entity_poly.pdbx_seq_one_letter_code
_entity_poly.pdbx_strand_id
1 'polypeptide(L)'
;SDSSSSHDSPPSTAIAGDSVTTVANDSAQSDSNAKCQTAIQTLASIVTTTDIPSTISLLLDDDAVYAAISCLLLRPDSGAGDNNLCRWLYDTFQSAEPSLQLLVLRFVPLIAGLYLSRVPLRQPQAGFEAVLLALYAHETTSRAGQAITVNIPDLSHPSIYHESKGPTKNNSTCLNIAVISSTLDPHGTVRSTRRARIVGVALELYYSKISRMPRESKLNFCESCEKWAGQNGETEQSRAVIPTLSDDSWRDEENVALGGRSERDSGRIPLPWELVQPILRILGHCLMGLKVEDREVSEAANKACQSLYLRSLHDINPKA
;
A
#
# COMPACT_ATOMS: atom_id res chain seq x y z
N SER A 1 -50.98 -68.17 20.45
CA SER A 1 -51.10 -66.71 20.33
C SER A 1 -49.98 -66.28 19.40
N ASP A 2 -50.16 -66.44 18.08
CA ASP A 2 -50.71 -65.39 17.21
C ASP A 2 -49.91 -64.09 17.38
N SER A 3 -49.25 -63.50 16.38
CA SER A 3 -49.48 -63.56 14.94
C SER A 3 -48.31 -62.88 14.19
N SER A 4 -48.13 -63.35 12.96
CA SER A 4 -47.26 -62.97 11.84
C SER A 4 -47.15 -61.49 11.47
N SER A 5 -46.00 -61.08 10.91
CA SER A 5 -45.95 -60.49 9.55
C SER A 5 -44.52 -60.46 8.97
N SER A 6 -44.40 -61.06 7.79
CA SER A 6 -43.26 -61.12 6.84
C SER A 6 -42.83 -59.77 6.28
N HIS A 7 -41.56 -59.61 5.88
CA HIS A 7 -41.23 -58.87 4.63
C HIS A 7 -39.84 -59.23 4.06
N ASP A 8 -39.86 -59.43 2.74
CA ASP A 8 -38.79 -59.74 1.77
C ASP A 8 -37.57 -58.81 1.77
N SER A 9 -36.41 -59.36 1.37
CA SER A 9 -35.33 -58.65 0.64
C SER A 9 -35.54 -58.87 -0.87
N PRO A 10 -35.00 -58.10 -1.86
CA PRO A 10 -33.77 -57.24 -1.91
C PRO A 10 -34.04 -55.94 -2.75
N PRO A 11 -33.11 -55.22 -3.46
CA PRO A 11 -31.64 -55.28 -3.59
C PRO A 11 -30.88 -53.93 -3.42
N SER A 12 -29.56 -53.99 -3.55
CA SER A 12 -28.58 -52.89 -3.48
C SER A 12 -28.91 -51.68 -4.36
N THR A 13 -28.88 -50.48 -3.76
CA THR A 13 -29.02 -49.20 -4.48
C THR A 13 -27.66 -48.51 -4.62
N ALA A 14 -27.36 -48.13 -5.85
CA ALA A 14 -26.15 -47.47 -6.29
C ALA A 14 -25.86 -46.16 -5.54
N ILE A 15 -24.57 -45.91 -5.32
CA ILE A 15 -24.02 -44.61 -4.93
C ILE A 15 -24.30 -43.64 -6.09
N ALA A 16 -25.30 -42.79 -5.95
CA ALA A 16 -25.50 -41.64 -6.83
C ALA A 16 -24.40 -40.62 -6.53
N GLY A 17 -23.62 -40.32 -7.56
CA GLY A 17 -22.49 -39.40 -7.53
C GLY A 17 -22.90 -37.99 -7.11
N ASP A 18 -22.11 -37.45 -6.20
CA ASP A 18 -22.10 -36.06 -5.75
C ASP A 18 -21.67 -35.15 -6.91
N SER A 19 -22.64 -34.73 -7.74
CA SER A 19 -22.44 -33.88 -8.93
C SER A 19 -22.75 -32.41 -8.67
N VAL A 20 -22.90 -31.99 -7.41
CA VAL A 20 -23.27 -30.61 -7.06
C VAL A 20 -22.02 -29.76 -6.75
N THR A 21 -20.93 -30.38 -6.30
CA THR A 21 -19.72 -29.65 -5.85
C THR A 21 -18.78 -29.24 -6.99
N THR A 22 -18.81 -29.94 -8.13
CA THR A 22 -17.96 -29.64 -9.31
C THR A 22 -18.48 -28.47 -10.15
N VAL A 23 -19.80 -28.35 -10.32
CA VAL A 23 -20.41 -27.34 -11.20
C VAL A 23 -20.25 -25.92 -10.67
N ALA A 24 -20.30 -25.74 -9.34
CA ALA A 24 -20.13 -24.43 -8.70
C ALA A 24 -18.68 -23.91 -8.77
N ASN A 25 -17.70 -24.81 -8.75
CA ASN A 25 -16.29 -24.45 -8.85
C ASN A 25 -15.91 -24.07 -10.29
N ASP A 26 -16.43 -24.80 -11.28
CA ASP A 26 -16.22 -24.50 -12.70
C ASP A 26 -16.86 -23.16 -13.09
N SER A 27 -18.05 -22.83 -12.57
CA SER A 27 -18.71 -21.54 -12.85
C SER A 27 -18.00 -20.35 -12.22
N ALA A 28 -17.51 -20.48 -10.97
CA ALA A 28 -16.78 -19.40 -10.31
C ALA A 28 -15.41 -19.15 -10.98
N GLN A 29 -14.75 -20.23 -11.44
CA GLN A 29 -13.48 -20.13 -12.15
C GLN A 29 -13.66 -19.57 -13.57
N SER A 30 -14.76 -19.91 -14.27
CA SER A 30 -15.08 -19.29 -15.56
C SER A 30 -15.37 -17.80 -15.43
N ASP A 31 -16.07 -17.37 -14.38
CA ASP A 31 -16.40 -15.96 -14.14
C ASP A 31 -15.14 -15.14 -13.81
N SER A 32 -14.26 -15.67 -12.96
CA SER A 32 -12.96 -15.06 -12.67
C SER A 32 -12.14 -14.87 -13.96
N ASN A 33 -12.03 -15.92 -14.79
CA ASN A 33 -11.28 -15.85 -16.04
C ASN A 33 -11.88 -14.83 -17.03
N ALA A 34 -13.21 -14.73 -17.10
CA ALA A 34 -13.89 -13.75 -17.95
C ALA A 34 -13.57 -12.32 -17.50
N LYS A 35 -13.68 -12.00 -16.20
CA LYS A 35 -13.31 -10.68 -15.65
C LYS A 35 -11.86 -10.32 -15.97
N CYS A 36 -10.96 -11.29 -15.80
CA CYS A 36 -9.54 -11.14 -16.09
C CYS A 36 -9.29 -10.80 -17.58
N GLN A 37 -9.94 -11.51 -18.49
CA GLN A 37 -9.83 -11.26 -19.93
C GLN A 37 -10.41 -9.89 -20.32
N THR A 38 -11.58 -9.52 -19.78
CA THR A 38 -12.17 -8.20 -20.02
C THR A 38 -11.26 -7.07 -19.54
N ALA A 39 -10.65 -7.21 -18.35
CA ALA A 39 -9.70 -6.22 -17.84
C ALA A 39 -8.45 -6.09 -18.74
N ILE A 40 -7.91 -7.20 -19.25
CA ILE A 40 -6.77 -7.19 -20.18
C ILE A 40 -7.14 -6.51 -21.51
N GLN A 41 -8.29 -6.86 -22.09
CA GLN A 41 -8.74 -6.28 -23.37
C GLN A 41 -9.00 -4.77 -23.26
N THR A 42 -9.63 -4.34 -22.17
CA THR A 42 -9.84 -2.91 -21.92
C THR A 42 -8.52 -2.17 -21.70
N LEU A 43 -7.56 -2.77 -20.99
CA LEU A 43 -6.23 -2.20 -20.84
C LEU A 43 -5.51 -2.06 -22.19
N ALA A 44 -5.65 -3.04 -23.09
CA ALA A 44 -5.02 -3.04 -24.41
C ALA A 44 -5.53 -1.90 -25.31
N SER A 45 -6.77 -1.44 -25.09
CA SER A 45 -7.29 -0.25 -25.76
C SER A 45 -6.71 1.08 -25.25
N ILE A 46 -6.15 1.09 -24.02
CA ILE A 46 -5.61 2.28 -23.36
C ILE A 46 -4.09 2.37 -23.57
N VAL A 47 -3.39 1.25 -23.43
CA VAL A 47 -1.93 1.16 -23.55
C VAL A 47 -1.58 0.70 -24.96
N THR A 48 -1.30 1.65 -25.85
CA THR A 48 -0.99 1.36 -27.27
C THR A 48 0.50 1.28 -27.58
N THR A 49 1.36 1.50 -26.58
CA THR A 49 2.82 1.60 -26.76
C THR A 49 3.54 0.25 -26.63
N THR A 50 2.85 -0.79 -26.19
CA THR A 50 3.41 -2.13 -25.96
C THR A 50 2.32 -3.19 -26.10
N ASP A 51 2.71 -4.41 -26.44
CA ASP A 51 1.79 -5.54 -26.55
C ASP A 51 1.42 -6.04 -25.15
N ILE A 52 0.12 -6.18 -24.89
CA ILE A 52 -0.35 -6.66 -23.59
C ILE A 52 -0.42 -8.19 -23.58
N PRO A 53 0.22 -8.87 -22.61
CA PRO A 53 0.09 -10.31 -22.44
C PRO A 53 -1.37 -10.77 -22.28
N SER A 54 -1.67 -11.96 -22.81
CA SER A 54 -3.02 -12.53 -22.77
C SER A 54 -3.45 -13.08 -21.40
N THR A 55 -2.53 -13.17 -20.44
CA THR A 55 -2.80 -13.69 -19.09
C THR A 55 -2.31 -12.71 -18.02
N ILE A 56 -3.05 -12.65 -16.90
CA ILE A 56 -2.71 -11.71 -15.81
C ILE A 56 -1.38 -12.06 -15.16
N SER A 57 -1.05 -13.35 -15.02
CA SER A 57 0.21 -13.75 -14.39
C SER A 57 1.41 -13.19 -15.13
N LEU A 58 1.40 -13.24 -16.48
CA LEU A 58 2.45 -12.64 -17.29
C LEU A 58 2.43 -11.10 -17.19
N LEU A 59 1.24 -10.49 -17.22
CA LEU A 59 1.07 -9.05 -17.06
C LEU A 59 1.60 -8.52 -15.70
N LEU A 60 1.53 -9.34 -14.64
CA LEU A 60 2.06 -9.00 -13.32
C LEU A 60 3.59 -8.96 -13.27
N ASP A 61 4.26 -9.65 -14.19
CA ASP A 61 5.73 -9.73 -14.25
C ASP A 61 6.31 -8.94 -15.44
N ASP A 62 5.45 -8.33 -16.27
CA ASP A 62 5.87 -7.60 -17.47
C ASP A 62 6.36 -6.17 -17.15
N ASP A 63 7.66 -5.94 -17.33
CA ASP A 63 8.30 -4.64 -17.11
C ASP A 63 7.93 -3.60 -18.18
N ALA A 64 7.71 -4.02 -19.43
CA ALA A 64 7.36 -3.11 -20.52
C ALA A 64 5.95 -2.53 -20.32
N VAL A 65 5.00 -3.38 -19.89
CA VAL A 65 3.65 -2.92 -19.53
C VAL A 65 3.67 -2.06 -18.28
N TYR A 66 4.46 -2.41 -17.26
CA TYR A 66 4.62 -1.56 -16.09
C TYR A 66 5.15 -0.17 -16.46
N ALA A 67 6.18 -0.10 -17.31
CA ALA A 67 6.75 1.15 -17.79
C ALA A 67 5.72 1.96 -18.59
N ALA A 68 4.99 1.32 -19.50
CA ALA A 68 3.97 1.98 -20.32
C ALA A 68 2.84 2.60 -19.49
N ILE A 69 2.30 1.85 -18.52
CA ILE A 69 1.27 2.36 -17.58
C ILE A 69 1.85 3.49 -16.72
N SER A 70 3.07 3.33 -16.22
CA SER A 70 3.74 4.36 -15.43
C SER A 70 3.94 5.65 -16.23
N CYS A 71 4.33 5.57 -17.50
CA CYS A 71 4.44 6.73 -18.39
C CYS A 71 3.11 7.46 -18.57
N LEU A 72 1.99 6.73 -18.70
CA LEU A 72 0.65 7.33 -18.76
C LEU A 72 0.28 8.03 -17.45
N LEU A 73 0.61 7.43 -16.30
CA LEU A 73 0.38 8.02 -14.98
C LEU A 73 1.26 9.25 -14.74
N LEU A 74 2.49 9.29 -15.25
CA LEU A 74 3.40 10.42 -15.06
C LEU A 74 3.01 11.68 -15.86
N ARG A 75 2.14 11.57 -16.87
CA ARG A 75 1.70 12.73 -17.67
C ARG A 75 1.03 13.80 -16.80
N PRO A 76 1.19 15.10 -17.10
CA PRO A 76 0.67 16.18 -16.26
C PRO A 76 -0.86 16.23 -16.17
N ASP A 77 -1.56 15.73 -17.18
CA ASP A 77 -3.03 15.63 -17.29
C ASP A 77 -3.60 14.34 -16.65
N SER A 78 -2.73 13.44 -16.17
CA SER A 78 -3.18 12.22 -15.49
C SER A 78 -3.89 12.52 -14.18
N GLY A 79 -4.80 11.64 -13.77
CA GLY A 79 -5.55 11.79 -12.53
C GLY A 79 -6.80 12.67 -12.64
N ALA A 80 -7.08 13.28 -13.80
CA ALA A 80 -8.36 13.93 -14.06
C ALA A 80 -9.54 12.92 -14.06
N GLY A 81 -10.76 13.41 -13.87
CA GLY A 81 -11.96 12.55 -13.74
C GLY A 81 -12.35 11.81 -15.02
N ASP A 82 -11.91 12.30 -16.18
CA ASP A 82 -12.09 11.72 -17.51
C ASP A 82 -10.92 10.82 -17.94
N ASN A 83 -9.92 10.61 -17.07
CA ASN A 83 -8.77 9.78 -17.39
C ASN A 83 -9.16 8.29 -17.48
N ASN A 84 -9.11 7.73 -18.70
CA ASN A 84 -9.48 6.34 -18.98
C ASN A 84 -8.67 5.33 -18.16
N LEU A 85 -7.39 5.60 -17.90
CA LEU A 85 -6.55 4.70 -17.11
C LEU A 85 -6.97 4.71 -15.64
N CYS A 86 -7.30 5.88 -15.06
CA CYS A 86 -7.82 5.96 -13.69
C CYS A 86 -9.16 5.22 -13.57
N ARG A 87 -10.04 5.37 -14.56
CA ARG A 87 -11.30 4.61 -14.63
C ARG A 87 -11.04 3.11 -14.69
N TRP A 88 -10.12 2.67 -15.55
CA TRP A 88 -9.75 1.26 -15.66
C TRP A 88 -9.18 0.72 -14.35
N LEU A 89 -8.28 1.45 -13.68
CA LEU A 89 -7.73 1.07 -12.36
C LEU A 89 -8.83 0.92 -11.30
N TYR A 90 -9.79 1.84 -11.29
CA TYR A 90 -10.94 1.80 -10.39
C TYR A 90 -11.81 0.56 -10.65
N ASP A 91 -12.27 0.36 -11.89
CA ASP A 91 -13.14 -0.77 -12.27
C ASP A 91 -12.42 -2.12 -12.05
N THR A 92 -11.13 -2.18 -12.36
CA THR A 92 -10.29 -3.36 -12.16
C THR A 92 -10.17 -3.74 -10.69
N PHE A 93 -9.99 -2.77 -9.79
CA PHE A 93 -9.92 -3.04 -8.36
C PHE A 93 -11.28 -3.49 -7.79
N GLN A 94 -12.38 -2.92 -8.29
CA GLN A 94 -13.75 -3.25 -7.89
C GLN A 94 -14.22 -4.64 -8.33
N SER A 95 -13.52 -5.28 -9.29
CA SER A 95 -13.81 -6.67 -9.71
C SER A 95 -13.74 -7.70 -8.57
N ALA A 96 -13.06 -7.34 -7.47
CA ALA A 96 -12.74 -8.17 -6.31
C ALA A 96 -11.90 -9.42 -6.63
N GLU A 97 -11.31 -9.51 -7.82
CA GLU A 97 -10.40 -10.60 -8.18
C GLU A 97 -8.99 -10.34 -7.60
N PRO A 98 -8.41 -11.26 -6.81
CA PRO A 98 -7.15 -11.01 -6.11
C PRO A 98 -5.96 -10.68 -7.03
N SER A 99 -5.92 -11.26 -8.23
CA SER A 99 -4.86 -11.04 -9.22
C SER A 99 -4.96 -9.64 -9.85
N LEU A 100 -6.18 -9.19 -10.16
CA LEU A 100 -6.47 -7.84 -10.66
C LEU A 100 -6.25 -6.77 -9.59
N GLN A 101 -6.67 -7.03 -8.34
CA GLN A 101 -6.40 -6.13 -7.23
C GLN A 101 -4.90 -5.96 -7.00
N LEU A 102 -4.13 -7.05 -7.08
CA LEU A 102 -2.67 -6.99 -6.99
C LEU A 102 -2.08 -6.12 -8.10
N LEU A 103 -2.57 -6.23 -9.33
CA LEU A 103 -2.13 -5.42 -10.47
C LEU A 103 -2.34 -3.92 -10.21
N VAL A 104 -3.49 -3.52 -9.68
CA VAL A 104 -3.77 -2.12 -9.31
C VAL A 104 -2.86 -1.66 -8.18
N LEU A 105 -2.66 -2.50 -7.16
CA LEU A 105 -1.80 -2.19 -6.01
C LEU A 105 -0.34 -1.89 -6.42
N ARG A 106 0.18 -2.50 -7.49
CA ARG A 106 1.54 -2.21 -8.01
C ARG A 106 1.76 -0.73 -8.33
N PHE A 107 0.72 0.00 -8.70
CA PHE A 107 0.79 1.42 -9.07
C PHE A 107 0.42 2.37 -7.93
N VAL A 108 0.02 1.87 -6.76
CA VAL A 108 -0.34 2.70 -5.60
C VAL A 108 0.77 3.66 -5.18
N PRO A 109 2.06 3.26 -5.09
CA PRO A 109 3.13 4.21 -4.78
C PRO A 109 3.21 5.39 -5.75
N LEU A 110 3.06 5.11 -7.05
CA LEU A 110 3.12 6.13 -8.09
C LEU A 110 1.90 7.05 -8.04
N ILE A 111 0.70 6.49 -7.88
CA ILE A 111 -0.55 7.24 -7.73
C ILE A 111 -0.51 8.12 -6.47
N ALA A 112 -0.08 7.57 -5.33
CA ALA A 112 0.05 8.32 -4.09
C ALA A 112 1.11 9.43 -4.21
N GLY A 113 2.25 9.14 -4.82
CA GLY A 113 3.33 10.08 -5.15
C GLY A 113 2.82 11.27 -5.93
N LEU A 114 2.20 11.00 -7.08
CA LEU A 114 1.66 12.02 -7.96
C LEU A 114 0.50 12.79 -7.34
N TYR A 115 -0.42 12.09 -6.68
CA TYR A 115 -1.56 12.70 -6.03
C TYR A 115 -1.11 13.71 -4.96
N LEU A 116 -0.28 13.28 -4.00
CA LEU A 116 0.17 14.13 -2.90
C LEU A 116 1.01 15.32 -3.38
N SER A 117 1.88 15.12 -4.38
CA SER A 117 2.72 16.19 -4.94
C SER A 117 1.93 17.22 -5.75
N ARG A 118 0.80 16.84 -6.35
CA ARG A 118 -0.03 17.74 -7.16
C ARG A 118 -1.16 18.43 -6.39
N VAL A 119 -1.49 17.96 -5.18
CA VAL A 119 -2.49 18.61 -4.31
C VAL A 119 -2.23 20.12 -4.11
N PRO A 120 -1.00 20.58 -3.85
CA PRO A 120 -0.71 22.02 -3.74
C PRO A 120 -0.92 22.80 -5.04
N LEU A 121 -0.83 22.13 -6.20
CA LEU A 121 -0.94 22.72 -7.52
C LEU A 121 -2.39 22.94 -7.97
N ARG A 122 -3.38 22.48 -7.19
CA ARG A 122 -4.82 22.59 -7.49
C ARG A 122 -5.22 22.03 -8.87
N GLN A 123 -4.51 21.02 -9.34
CA GLN A 123 -4.84 20.32 -10.58
C GLN A 123 -6.07 19.42 -10.39
N PRO A 124 -6.81 19.08 -11.46
CA PRO A 124 -7.88 18.09 -11.38
C PRO A 124 -7.33 16.71 -11.01
N GLN A 125 -7.80 16.13 -9.90
CA GLN A 125 -7.30 14.85 -9.37
C GLN A 125 -8.41 13.82 -9.10
N ALA A 126 -9.63 14.08 -9.60
CA ALA A 126 -10.81 13.26 -9.32
C ALA A 126 -10.64 11.78 -9.68
N GLY A 127 -9.87 11.47 -10.73
CA GLY A 127 -9.54 10.09 -11.12
C GLY A 127 -8.65 9.39 -10.09
N PHE A 128 -7.60 10.04 -9.61
CA PHE A 128 -6.76 9.50 -8.53
C PHE A 128 -7.54 9.38 -7.21
N GLU A 129 -8.37 10.37 -6.89
CA GLU A 129 -9.22 10.33 -5.70
C GLU A 129 -10.21 9.17 -5.75
N ALA A 130 -10.81 8.88 -6.91
CA ALA A 130 -11.71 7.74 -7.08
C ALA A 130 -11.00 6.41 -6.81
N VAL A 131 -9.78 6.22 -7.35
CA VAL A 131 -8.99 5.00 -7.10
C VAL A 131 -8.63 4.87 -5.62
N LEU A 132 -8.12 5.94 -4.99
CA LEU A 132 -7.75 5.95 -3.58
C LEU A 132 -8.96 5.72 -2.66
N LEU A 133 -10.13 6.26 -3.00
CA LEU A 133 -11.38 6.02 -2.28
C LEU A 133 -11.85 4.57 -2.45
N ALA A 134 -11.70 3.96 -3.62
CA ALA A 134 -12.03 2.55 -3.82
C ALA A 134 -11.18 1.63 -2.92
N LEU A 135 -9.87 1.89 -2.86
CA LEU A 135 -8.95 1.19 -1.95
C LEU A 135 -9.38 1.36 -0.49
N TYR A 136 -9.69 2.59 -0.09
CA TYR A 136 -10.14 2.91 1.26
C TYR A 136 -11.47 2.24 1.62
N ALA A 137 -12.44 2.25 0.71
CA ALA A 137 -13.75 1.63 0.91
C ALA A 137 -13.65 0.10 1.02
N HIS A 138 -12.78 -0.52 0.22
CA HIS A 138 -12.48 -1.94 0.32
C HIS A 138 -11.93 -2.30 1.71
N GLU A 139 -10.93 -1.56 2.19
CA GLU A 139 -10.38 -1.80 3.53
C GLU A 139 -11.40 -1.52 4.64
N THR A 140 -12.20 -0.47 4.51
CA THR A 140 -13.25 -0.13 5.48
C THR A 140 -14.28 -1.25 5.59
N THR A 141 -14.69 -1.83 4.46
CA THR A 141 -15.62 -2.96 4.40
C THR A 141 -14.99 -4.22 4.99
N SER A 142 -13.72 -4.50 4.65
CA SER A 142 -12.95 -5.63 5.18
C SER A 142 -12.83 -5.59 6.71
N ARG A 143 -12.64 -4.39 7.28
CA ARG A 143 -12.55 -4.20 8.73
C ARG A 143 -13.90 -4.32 9.45
N ALA A 144 -15.03 -4.23 8.75
CA ALA A 144 -16.38 -4.31 9.34
C ALA A 144 -16.57 -3.42 10.59
N GLY A 145 -15.99 -2.21 10.59
CA GLY A 145 -16.03 -1.26 11.71
C GLY A 145 -15.09 -1.59 12.88
N GLN A 146 -14.25 -2.63 12.78
CA GLN A 146 -13.27 -3.00 13.80
C GLN A 146 -11.93 -2.28 13.62
N ALA A 147 -11.25 -2.04 14.73
CA ALA A 147 -9.87 -1.56 14.73
C ALA A 147 -8.91 -2.73 14.49
N ILE A 148 -7.74 -2.47 13.92
CA ILE A 148 -6.68 -3.49 13.84
C ILE A 148 -5.96 -3.52 15.19
N THR A 149 -6.10 -4.63 15.90
CA THR A 149 -5.48 -4.84 17.21
C THR A 149 -4.49 -6.01 17.19
N VAL A 150 -3.46 -5.93 18.03
CA VAL A 150 -2.52 -7.02 18.27
C VAL A 150 -2.44 -7.32 19.76
N ASN A 151 -2.26 -8.59 20.09
CA ASN A 151 -1.93 -8.98 21.46
C ASN A 151 -0.42 -8.79 21.67
N ILE A 152 -0.03 -7.89 22.57
CA ILE A 152 1.35 -7.72 23.02
C ILE A 152 1.75 -8.99 23.78
N PRO A 153 2.80 -9.70 23.36
CA PRO A 153 3.32 -10.84 24.08
C PRO A 153 3.81 -10.43 25.49
N ASP A 154 3.45 -11.22 26.49
CA ASP A 154 3.89 -11.05 27.88
C ASP A 154 4.68 -12.29 28.32
N LEU A 155 5.93 -12.08 28.74
CA LEU A 155 6.84 -13.14 29.19
C LEU A 155 6.38 -13.82 30.50
N SER A 156 5.44 -13.20 31.22
CA SER A 156 4.80 -13.78 32.41
C SER A 156 3.90 -14.96 32.06
N HIS A 157 3.42 -15.02 30.81
CA HIS A 157 2.60 -16.11 30.30
C HIS A 157 3.45 -17.08 29.45
N PRO A 158 3.18 -18.39 29.52
CA PRO A 158 3.84 -19.35 28.64
C PRO A 158 3.44 -19.06 27.19
N SER A 159 4.37 -19.26 26.27
CA SER A 159 4.20 -19.09 24.83
C SER A 159 4.84 -20.25 24.09
N ILE A 160 4.67 -20.29 22.76
CA ILE A 160 5.27 -21.31 21.89
C ILE A 160 6.81 -21.40 22.07
N TYR A 161 7.46 -20.31 22.46
CA TYR A 161 8.92 -20.21 22.54
C TYR A 161 9.47 -20.19 23.98
N HIS A 162 8.62 -20.10 25.00
CA HIS A 162 9.06 -19.89 26.38
C HIS A 162 8.04 -20.44 27.39
N GLU A 163 8.53 -21.15 28.40
CA GLU A 163 7.74 -21.58 29.57
C GLU A 163 7.90 -20.58 30.72
N SER A 164 6.81 -20.16 31.35
CA SER A 164 6.87 -19.34 32.58
C SER A 164 6.69 -20.21 33.83
N LYS A 165 7.32 -19.82 34.95
CA LYS A 165 7.26 -20.56 36.23
C LYS A 165 5.91 -20.46 36.97
N GLY A 166 4.82 -20.29 36.23
CA GLY A 166 3.45 -20.13 36.74
C GLY A 166 2.96 -18.68 36.65
N PRO A 167 1.64 -18.47 36.55
CA PRO A 167 1.08 -17.14 36.45
C PRO A 167 1.25 -16.42 37.79
N THR A 168 2.20 -15.49 37.85
CA THR A 168 2.15 -14.43 38.86
C THR A 168 0.84 -13.69 38.64
N LYS A 169 -0.12 -13.83 39.56
CA LYS A 169 -1.39 -13.07 39.53
C LYS A 169 -1.06 -11.58 39.68
N ASN A 170 -0.76 -10.94 38.56
CA ASN A 170 -0.50 -9.52 38.48
C ASN A 170 -1.52 -8.92 37.51
N ASN A 171 -2.47 -8.15 38.03
CA ASN A 171 -3.46 -7.45 37.23
C ASN A 171 -2.86 -6.35 36.34
N SER A 172 -1.54 -6.10 36.42
CA SER A 172 -0.82 -5.15 35.55
C SER A 172 -0.81 -5.55 34.07
N THR A 173 -1.00 -6.83 33.75
CA THR A 173 -0.90 -7.35 32.37
C THR A 173 -2.26 -7.77 31.78
N CYS A 174 -3.38 -7.34 32.37
CA CYS A 174 -4.71 -7.68 31.86
C CYS A 174 -5.09 -6.97 30.55
N LEU A 175 -4.37 -5.89 30.18
CA LEU A 175 -4.56 -5.15 28.94
C LEU A 175 -3.43 -5.44 27.95
N ASN A 176 -3.37 -6.67 27.46
CA ASN A 176 -2.38 -7.09 26.46
C ASN A 176 -2.76 -6.70 25.03
N ILE A 177 -3.75 -5.83 24.80
CA ILE A 177 -4.23 -5.50 23.45
C ILE A 177 -3.77 -4.09 23.07
N ALA A 178 -2.99 -3.98 22.00
CA ALA A 178 -2.61 -2.72 21.39
C ALA A 178 -3.37 -2.47 20.08
N VAL A 179 -3.85 -1.24 19.90
CA VAL A 179 -4.47 -0.80 18.64
C VAL A 179 -3.38 -0.31 17.69
N ILE A 180 -3.18 -1.02 16.57
CA ILE A 180 -2.19 -0.67 15.54
C ILE A 180 -2.74 0.39 14.59
N SER A 181 -4.02 0.24 14.20
CA SER A 181 -4.72 1.11 13.26
C SER A 181 -6.15 1.28 13.77
N SER A 182 -6.60 2.53 13.90
CA SER A 182 -7.96 2.83 14.36
C SER A 182 -9.02 2.26 13.42
N THR A 183 -10.27 2.26 13.89
CA THR A 183 -11.44 2.06 13.03
C THR A 183 -11.43 3.01 11.84
N LEU A 184 -12.07 2.59 10.75
CA LEU A 184 -12.23 3.37 9.53
C LEU A 184 -13.71 3.72 9.35
N ASP A 185 -13.97 4.98 9.02
CA ASP A 185 -15.32 5.48 8.75
C ASP A 185 -15.52 5.58 7.23
N PRO A 186 -16.66 5.14 6.67
CA PRO A 186 -16.88 5.22 5.23
C PRO A 186 -16.91 6.68 4.74
N HIS A 187 -16.24 6.93 3.62
CA HIS A 187 -16.10 8.26 3.03
C HIS A 187 -16.38 8.22 1.52
N GLY A 188 -17.19 9.17 1.03
CA GLY A 188 -17.51 9.29 -0.40
C GLY A 188 -16.68 10.34 -1.15
N THR A 189 -15.91 11.18 -0.45
CA THR A 189 -15.07 12.23 -1.06
C THR A 189 -13.77 12.43 -0.28
N VAL A 190 -12.69 12.81 -0.97
CA VAL A 190 -11.39 13.08 -0.33
C VAL A 190 -11.35 14.53 0.17
N ARG A 191 -11.35 14.71 1.49
CA ARG A 191 -11.17 16.03 2.14
C ARG A 191 -9.74 16.19 2.62
N SER A 192 -9.24 17.43 2.69
CA SER A 192 -7.87 17.73 3.14
C SER A 192 -7.51 17.12 4.50
N THR A 193 -8.45 17.16 5.46
CA THR A 193 -8.28 16.60 6.82
C THR A 193 -8.21 15.08 6.87
N ARG A 194 -8.75 14.39 5.86
CA ARG A 194 -8.80 12.92 5.78
C ARG A 194 -7.84 12.36 4.74
N ARG A 195 -7.29 13.20 3.87
CA ARG A 195 -6.42 12.82 2.76
C ARG A 195 -5.28 11.92 3.20
N ALA A 196 -4.55 12.31 4.24
CA ALA A 196 -3.43 11.55 4.75
C ALA A 196 -3.85 10.15 5.24
N ARG A 197 -5.02 10.02 5.88
CA ARG A 197 -5.54 8.73 6.33
C ARG A 197 -5.98 7.86 5.16
N ILE A 198 -6.64 8.43 4.16
CA ILE A 198 -7.07 7.70 2.95
C ILE A 198 -5.85 7.16 2.19
N VAL A 199 -4.85 8.02 1.93
CA VAL A 199 -3.62 7.60 1.26
C VAL A 199 -2.82 6.62 2.14
N GLY A 200 -2.76 6.86 3.45
CA GLY A 200 -2.11 5.96 4.40
C GLY A 200 -2.71 4.55 4.37
N VAL A 201 -4.03 4.41 4.31
CA VAL A 201 -4.70 3.11 4.16
C VAL A 201 -4.40 2.45 2.81
N ALA A 202 -4.36 3.21 1.72
CA ALA A 202 -3.93 2.67 0.43
C ALA A 202 -2.49 2.13 0.49
N LEU A 203 -1.59 2.82 1.19
CA LEU A 203 -0.23 2.34 1.45
C LEU A 203 -0.18 1.14 2.40
N GLU A 204 -1.09 1.04 3.39
CA GLU A 204 -1.24 -0.17 4.23
C GLU A 204 -1.64 -1.38 3.38
N LEU A 205 -2.59 -1.21 2.44
CA LEU A 205 -2.98 -2.26 1.49
C LEU A 205 -1.81 -2.69 0.60
N TYR A 206 -1.06 -1.72 0.06
CA TYR A 206 0.18 -1.98 -0.68
C TYR A 206 1.17 -2.79 0.18
N TYR A 207 1.42 -2.35 1.41
CA TYR A 207 2.33 -3.00 2.34
C TYR A 207 1.92 -4.45 2.63
N SER A 208 0.62 -4.73 2.76
CA SER A 208 0.11 -6.10 2.99
C SER A 208 0.49 -7.09 1.87
N LYS A 209 0.82 -6.59 0.68
CA LYS A 209 1.22 -7.37 -0.49
C LYS A 209 2.64 -7.06 -0.96
N ILE A 210 3.45 -6.37 -0.15
CA ILE A 210 4.77 -5.83 -0.53
C ILE A 210 5.77 -6.89 -1.04
N SER A 211 5.67 -8.12 -0.54
CA SER A 211 6.50 -9.25 -0.98
C SER A 211 6.25 -9.63 -2.45
N ARG A 212 5.06 -9.33 -2.98
CA ARG A 212 4.66 -9.58 -4.37
C ARG A 212 4.78 -8.33 -5.25
N MET A 213 5.24 -7.21 -4.72
CA MET A 213 5.37 -5.96 -5.48
C MET A 213 6.69 -5.94 -6.27
N PRO A 214 6.66 -5.50 -7.54
CA PRO A 214 7.85 -5.47 -8.38
C PRO A 214 8.87 -4.45 -7.89
N ARG A 215 10.12 -4.60 -8.31
CA ARG A 215 11.24 -3.71 -7.97
C ARG A 215 10.91 -2.25 -8.27
N GLU A 216 10.42 -1.96 -9.49
CA GLU A 216 10.12 -0.60 -9.95
C GLU A 216 9.03 0.10 -9.11
N SER A 217 8.06 -0.64 -8.58
CA SER A 217 7.04 -0.09 -7.68
C SER A 217 7.64 0.41 -6.37
N LYS A 218 8.60 -0.34 -5.82
CA LYS A 218 9.32 0.03 -4.60
C LYS A 218 10.28 1.20 -4.84
N LEU A 219 10.93 1.26 -6.00
CA LEU A 219 11.77 2.40 -6.39
C LEU A 219 10.96 3.69 -6.50
N ASN A 220 9.82 3.66 -7.21
CA ASN A 220 8.90 4.79 -7.31
C ASN A 220 8.41 5.27 -5.93
N PHE A 221 8.22 4.33 -4.99
CA PHE A 221 7.87 4.66 -3.62
C PHE A 221 8.99 5.43 -2.90
N CYS A 222 10.24 4.93 -2.99
CA CYS A 222 11.40 5.57 -2.36
C CYS A 222 11.64 6.98 -2.93
N GLU A 223 11.56 7.12 -4.26
CA GLU A 223 11.70 8.42 -4.94
C GLU A 223 10.60 9.40 -4.49
N SER A 224 9.36 8.93 -4.35
CA SER A 224 8.26 9.77 -3.85
C SER A 224 8.51 10.22 -2.41
N CYS A 225 9.03 9.35 -1.54
CA CYS A 225 9.36 9.69 -0.16
C CYS A 225 10.46 10.75 -0.05
N GLU A 226 11.49 10.67 -0.89
CA GLU A 226 12.54 11.68 -0.98
C GLU A 226 11.94 13.05 -1.37
N LYS A 227 11.08 13.08 -2.40
CA LYS A 227 10.39 14.30 -2.83
C LYS A 227 9.49 14.88 -1.73
N TRP A 228 8.75 14.03 -1.02
CA TRP A 228 7.84 14.42 0.06
C TRP A 228 8.54 15.04 1.27
N ALA A 229 9.75 14.57 1.59
CA ALA A 229 10.58 15.16 2.62
C ALA A 229 10.91 16.63 2.31
N GLY A 230 11.05 16.96 1.02
CA GLY A 230 11.50 18.24 0.50
C GLY A 230 13.02 18.23 0.26
N GLN A 231 13.50 19.11 -0.63
CA GLN A 231 14.95 19.32 -0.76
C GLN A 231 15.44 20.03 0.49
N ASN A 232 16.21 19.32 1.30
CA ASN A 232 17.01 19.94 2.34
C ASN A 232 18.02 20.82 1.62
N GLY A 233 17.92 22.14 1.80
CA GLY A 233 18.93 23.07 1.27
C GLY A 233 20.31 22.57 1.68
N GLU A 234 21.13 22.30 0.67
CA GLU A 234 22.58 22.15 0.76
C GLU A 234 23.09 21.35 1.97
N THR A 235 23.30 20.05 1.78
CA THR A 235 24.47 19.43 2.38
C THR A 235 25.29 18.87 1.24
N GLU A 236 26.00 19.78 0.56
CA GLU A 236 27.27 19.41 -0.06
C GLU A 236 28.08 18.60 0.96
N GLN A 237 28.51 17.42 0.55
CA GLN A 237 29.77 16.81 0.98
C GLN A 237 30.22 17.14 2.41
N SER A 238 29.51 16.66 3.43
CA SER A 238 30.01 16.69 4.81
C SER A 238 29.39 15.59 5.64
N ARG A 239 29.78 14.35 5.36
CA ARG A 239 29.73 13.27 6.36
C ARG A 239 30.96 12.37 6.29
N ALA A 240 32.12 13.01 6.40
CA ALA A 240 33.19 12.52 7.25
C ALA A 240 33.61 13.72 8.08
N VAL A 241 33.19 13.77 9.34
CA VAL A 241 33.88 14.42 10.48
C VAL A 241 32.92 14.35 11.68
N ILE A 242 33.40 13.65 12.70
CA ILE A 242 32.87 13.60 14.06
C ILE A 242 32.99 15.02 14.66
N PRO A 243 32.04 15.52 15.47
CA PRO A 243 32.11 16.90 15.96
C PRO A 243 33.26 17.02 16.97
N THR A 244 34.37 17.64 16.56
CA THR A 244 35.35 18.22 17.46
C THR A 244 35.10 19.72 17.56
N LEU A 245 34.91 20.16 18.80
CA LEU A 245 34.75 21.53 19.26
C LEU A 245 35.86 22.44 18.72
N SER A 246 35.50 23.48 17.97
CA SER A 246 36.06 24.85 18.09
C SER A 246 35.68 25.71 16.88
N ASP A 247 35.06 26.86 17.17
CA ASP A 247 35.56 28.20 16.82
C ASP A 247 34.48 29.14 16.27
N ASP A 248 34.38 30.29 16.94
CA ASP A 248 33.43 31.38 16.72
C ASP A 248 33.83 32.17 15.47
N SER A 249 32.92 32.29 14.50
CA SER A 249 32.96 33.44 13.59
C SER A 249 31.58 33.77 13.04
N TRP A 250 31.01 34.83 13.60
CA TRP A 250 29.83 35.53 13.13
C TRP A 250 30.05 36.09 11.72
N ARG A 251 29.18 35.74 10.78
CA ARG A 251 28.93 36.56 9.57
C ARG A 251 27.43 36.67 9.33
N ASP A 252 26.94 37.89 9.52
CA ASP A 252 25.63 38.36 9.13
C ASP A 252 25.46 38.27 7.61
N GLU A 253 24.44 37.57 7.14
CA GLU A 253 23.75 37.91 5.89
C GLU A 253 22.25 37.91 6.14
N GLU A 254 21.75 39.10 6.46
CA GLU A 254 20.35 39.47 6.50
C GLU A 254 19.78 39.43 5.07
N ASN A 255 19.23 38.28 4.66
CA ASN A 255 18.38 38.18 3.49
C ASN A 255 16.91 38.12 3.93
N VAL A 256 16.29 39.30 3.99
CA VAL A 256 14.84 39.47 4.12
C VAL A 256 14.17 38.98 2.82
N ALA A 257 13.93 37.67 2.73
CA ALA A 257 13.18 37.08 1.62
C ALA A 257 11.67 37.29 1.84
N LEU A 258 11.17 38.39 1.30
CA LEU A 258 9.75 38.63 1.04
C LEU A 258 9.15 37.48 0.19
N GLY A 259 8.33 36.64 0.83
CA GLY A 259 7.05 36.18 0.28
C GLY A 259 7.01 35.38 -1.04
N GLY A 260 8.10 34.80 -1.52
CA GLY A 260 8.09 33.89 -2.67
C GLY A 260 8.28 32.43 -2.24
N ARG A 261 7.26 31.57 -2.38
CA ARG A 261 7.45 30.11 -2.31
C ARG A 261 8.43 29.70 -3.41
N SER A 262 9.67 29.42 -3.03
CA SER A 262 10.71 28.99 -3.96
C SER A 262 10.30 27.69 -4.65
N GLU A 263 10.69 27.49 -5.92
CA GLU A 263 10.65 26.19 -6.61
C GLU A 263 11.32 25.07 -5.81
N ARG A 264 12.16 25.41 -4.82
CA ARG A 264 12.80 24.52 -3.82
C ARG A 264 11.81 23.75 -2.92
N ASP A 265 10.54 24.16 -2.83
CA ASP A 265 9.47 23.47 -2.07
C ASP A 265 8.58 22.58 -2.97
N SER A 266 8.97 22.37 -4.24
CA SER A 266 8.20 21.62 -5.23
C SER A 266 8.17 20.12 -4.92
N GLY A 267 7.25 19.70 -4.05
CA GLY A 267 7.02 18.29 -3.71
C GLY A 267 6.96 18.02 -2.21
N ARG A 268 7.34 19.00 -1.37
CA ARG A 268 7.21 18.89 0.07
C ARG A 268 5.73 18.78 0.45
N ILE A 269 5.39 17.79 1.28
CA ILE A 269 4.03 17.60 1.78
C ILE A 269 3.97 17.59 3.31
N PRO A 270 2.78 17.82 3.91
CA PRO A 270 2.52 17.48 5.29
C PRO A 270 2.64 15.97 5.51
N LEU A 271 3.37 15.56 6.54
CA LEU A 271 3.60 14.15 6.89
C LEU A 271 3.03 13.85 8.28
N PRO A 272 1.68 13.81 8.44
CA PRO A 272 1.07 13.42 9.70
C PRO A 272 1.29 11.93 9.97
N TRP A 273 1.13 11.52 11.23
CA TRP A 273 1.48 10.18 11.68
C TRP A 273 0.77 9.05 10.93
N GLU A 274 -0.48 9.26 10.53
CA GLU A 274 -1.30 8.30 9.76
C GLU A 274 -0.70 7.97 8.38
N LEU A 275 0.11 8.88 7.84
CA LEU A 275 0.82 8.69 6.58
C LEU A 275 2.26 8.20 6.81
N VAL A 276 2.94 8.70 7.84
CA VAL A 276 4.32 8.29 8.18
C VAL A 276 4.39 6.82 8.57
N GLN A 277 3.42 6.32 9.33
CA GLN A 277 3.43 4.95 9.85
C GLN A 277 3.53 3.88 8.73
N PRO A 278 2.70 3.88 7.66
CA PRO A 278 2.90 2.97 6.54
C PRO A 278 4.17 3.28 5.73
N ILE A 279 4.60 4.54 5.63
CA ILE A 279 5.85 4.89 4.95
C ILE A 279 7.04 4.18 5.58
N LEU A 280 7.19 4.27 6.90
CA LEU A 280 8.30 3.64 7.62
C LEU A 280 8.29 2.11 7.48
N ARG A 281 7.11 1.48 7.46
CA ARG A 281 6.99 0.02 7.23
C ARG A 281 7.44 -0.39 5.84
N ILE A 282 7.02 0.35 4.82
CA ILE A 282 7.39 0.08 3.43
C ILE A 282 8.90 0.29 3.24
N LEU A 283 9.46 1.42 3.72
CA LEU A 283 10.91 1.67 3.66
C LEU A 283 11.71 0.63 4.45
N GLY A 284 11.23 0.21 5.63
CA GLY A 284 11.85 -0.85 6.41
C GLY A 284 11.94 -2.17 5.63
N HIS A 285 10.90 -2.54 4.89
CA HIS A 285 10.95 -3.69 3.99
C HIS A 285 11.97 -3.51 2.86
N CYS A 286 11.97 -2.33 2.22
CA CYS A 286 12.90 -2.03 1.13
C CYS A 286 14.37 -2.02 1.59
N LEU A 287 14.66 -1.58 2.81
CA LEU A 287 15.99 -1.58 3.41
C LEU A 287 16.51 -2.99 3.71
N MET A 288 15.63 -3.84 4.24
CA MET A 288 15.97 -5.18 4.75
C MET A 288 15.83 -6.29 3.70
N GLY A 289 15.61 -5.94 2.42
CA GLY A 289 15.62 -6.89 1.32
C GLY A 289 17.00 -7.54 1.16
N LEU A 290 17.13 -8.80 1.58
CA LEU A 290 18.42 -9.50 1.67
C LEU A 290 18.97 -10.00 0.33
N LYS A 291 18.25 -9.81 -0.79
CA LYS A 291 18.68 -10.32 -2.08
C LYS A 291 19.57 -9.31 -2.81
N VAL A 292 20.55 -9.81 -3.56
CA VAL A 292 21.48 -8.98 -4.35
C VAL A 292 20.73 -8.13 -5.38
N GLU A 293 19.68 -8.67 -5.98
CA GLU A 293 18.77 -7.98 -6.93
C GLU A 293 18.02 -6.79 -6.31
N ASP A 294 17.93 -6.72 -4.98
CA ASP A 294 17.27 -5.64 -4.24
C ASP A 294 18.24 -4.53 -3.79
N ARG A 295 19.54 -4.60 -4.15
CA ARG A 295 20.54 -3.63 -3.68
C ARG A 295 20.18 -2.19 -4.03
N GLU A 296 19.68 -1.96 -5.24
CA GLU A 296 19.24 -0.63 -5.70
C GLU A 296 18.03 -0.13 -4.90
N VAL A 297 17.09 -1.02 -4.55
CA VAL A 297 15.93 -0.69 -3.73
C VAL A 297 16.36 -0.32 -2.31
N SER A 298 17.32 -1.07 -1.73
CA SER A 298 17.88 -0.76 -0.41
C SER A 298 18.61 0.59 -0.41
N GLU A 299 19.40 0.88 -1.45
CA GLU A 299 20.07 2.18 -1.57
C GLU A 299 19.07 3.34 -1.71
N ALA A 300 18.05 3.20 -2.57
CA ALA A 300 16.99 4.19 -2.71
C ALA A 300 16.21 4.38 -1.41
N ALA A 301 15.91 3.30 -0.70
CA ALA A 301 15.24 3.37 0.60
C ALA A 301 16.10 4.05 1.66
N ASN A 302 17.42 3.83 1.68
CA ASN A 302 18.35 4.51 2.57
C ASN A 302 18.36 6.02 2.31
N LYS A 303 18.41 6.44 1.04
CA LYS A 303 18.31 7.86 0.65
C LYS A 303 16.98 8.46 1.13
N ALA A 304 15.86 7.78 0.88
CA ALA A 304 14.54 8.22 1.33
C ALA A 304 14.45 8.33 2.87
N CYS A 305 14.98 7.36 3.61
CA CYS A 305 15.05 7.39 5.07
C CYS A 305 15.88 8.56 5.60
N GLN A 306 17.02 8.85 4.97
CA GLN A 306 17.85 10.00 5.35
C GLN A 306 17.12 11.33 5.13
N SER A 307 16.46 11.49 3.99
CA SER A 307 15.66 12.68 3.69
C SER A 307 14.51 12.85 4.69
N LEU A 308 13.78 11.77 4.99
CA LEU A 308 12.69 11.80 5.98
C LEU A 308 13.18 12.04 7.41
N TYR A 309 14.33 11.49 7.80
CA TYR A 309 14.95 11.72 9.11
C TYR A 309 15.36 13.18 9.30
N LEU A 310 16.04 13.77 8.30
CA LEU A 310 16.39 15.19 8.34
C LEU A 310 15.12 16.07 8.42
N ARG A 311 14.07 15.66 7.71
CA ARG A 311 12.77 16.31 7.79
C ARG A 311 12.11 16.16 9.17
N SER A 312 12.20 15.00 9.81
CA SER A 312 11.60 14.78 11.14
C SER A 312 12.33 15.56 12.24
N LEU A 313 13.65 15.73 12.11
CA LEU A 313 14.43 16.65 12.95
C LEU A 313 13.96 18.10 12.80
N HIS A 314 13.77 18.56 11.56
CA HIS A 314 13.27 19.90 11.28
C HIS A 314 11.84 20.12 11.83
N ASP A 315 10.94 19.14 11.64
CA ASP A 315 9.54 19.24 12.07
C ASP A 315 9.35 18.86 13.56
N ILE A 316 10.41 18.48 14.28
CA ILE A 316 10.41 18.03 15.68
C ILE A 316 9.33 16.94 15.90
N ASN A 317 9.32 15.93 15.03
CA ASN A 317 8.38 14.82 15.12
C ASN A 317 9.06 13.60 15.76
N PRO A 318 8.91 13.36 17.08
CA PRO A 318 9.65 12.34 17.80
C PRO A 318 9.28 10.90 17.41
N LYS A 319 8.14 10.70 16.73
CA LYS A 319 7.70 9.37 16.28
C LYS A 319 8.23 8.98 14.91
N ALA A 320 8.66 9.96 14.10
CA ALA A 320 9.05 9.80 12.69
C ALA A 320 10.57 9.67 12.55
#